data_AF-A0AAJ1XAS7-F1
#
_entry.id   AF-A0AAJ1XAS7-F1
#
_cell.length_a   1.000
_cell.length_b   1.000
_cell.length_c   1.000
_cell.angle_alpha   90.00
_cell.angle_beta   90.00
_cell.angle_gamma   90.00
#
_symmetry.space_group_name_H-M   'P 1'
#
loop_
_entity.id
_entity.type
_entity.pdbx_description
1 polymer ?
#
loop_
_entity_poly.entity_id
_entity_poly.type
_entity_poly.pdbx_seq_one_letter_code
_entity_poly.pdbx_strand_id
1 'polypeptide(L)'
;LAPSLTWRPSTDTTLTLLTQYATKRGGTYTRARPAVGSLVPTPAGTHIPASLFVGEPGYDYFNQTQWMAGYELEHRVSDALTLRQNLRYGHLDLDYSAVQASGYASVNDDVTDPANYQVLRRSAFGSREHIASFNVDNQVQTDLSLGNWHHRILVGVDYQRNRIDQVSFSG
;
A
#
# COMPACT_ATOMS: atom_id res chain seq x y z
N LEU A 1 11.70 -2.42 10.88
CA LEU A 1 13.18 -2.37 10.83
C LEU A 1 13.60 -1.89 9.45
N ALA A 2 14.60 -1.00 9.37
CA ALA A 2 15.12 -0.53 8.09
C ALA A 2 16.66 -0.37 8.12
N PRO A 3 17.43 -1.46 8.22
CA PRO A 3 18.89 -1.41 8.18
C PRO A 3 19.39 -0.88 6.84
N SER A 4 20.47 -0.10 6.89
CA SER A 4 21.21 0.33 5.72
C SER A 4 22.71 0.27 5.99
N LEU A 5 23.47 0.04 4.92
CA LEU A 5 24.93 0.03 4.95
C LEU A 5 25.44 0.77 3.72
N THR A 6 26.21 1.83 3.94
CA THR A 6 26.92 2.52 2.86
C THR A 6 28.37 2.08 2.85
N TRP A 7 28.80 1.51 1.72
CA TRP A 7 30.17 1.12 1.45
C TRP A 7 30.76 2.01 0.36
N ARG A 8 31.94 2.58 0.64
CA ARG A 8 32.70 3.43 -0.28
C ARG A 8 34.06 2.79 -0.57
N PRO A 9 34.14 1.88 -1.55
CA PRO A 9 35.41 1.22 -1.88
C PRO A 9 36.47 2.18 -2.42
N SER A 10 36.06 3.33 -2.95
CA SER A 10 36.94 4.41 -3.40
C SER A 10 36.26 5.78 -3.21
N THR A 11 36.95 6.86 -3.57
CA THR A 11 36.35 8.21 -3.65
C THR A 11 35.31 8.34 -4.77
N ASP A 12 35.33 7.42 -5.72
CA ASP A 12 34.53 7.51 -6.96
C ASP A 12 33.34 6.55 -6.95
N THR A 13 33.25 5.66 -5.96
CA THR A 13 32.19 4.65 -5.90
C THR A 13 31.53 4.65 -4.54
N THR A 14 30.21 4.79 -4.53
CA THR A 14 29.37 4.63 -3.34
C THR A 14 28.31 3.57 -3.64
N LEU A 15 28.25 2.54 -2.79
CA LEU A 15 27.19 1.54 -2.78
C LEU A 15 26.43 1.63 -1.46
N THR A 16 25.13 1.89 -1.51
CA THR A 16 24.25 1.86 -0.34
C THR A 16 23.35 0.64 -0.44
N LEU A 17 23.50 -0.32 0.47
CA LEU A 17 22.57 -1.43 0.63
C LEU A 17 21.41 -0.98 1.51
N LEU A 18 20.19 -1.26 1.06
CA LEU A 18 18.95 -0.83 1.71
C LEU A 18 18.07 -2.05 1.96
N THR A 19 17.64 -2.22 3.20
CA THR A 19 16.68 -3.26 3.56
C THR A 19 15.55 -2.67 4.38
N GLN A 20 14.37 -3.25 4.24
CA GLN A 20 13.24 -2.94 5.11
C GLN A 20 12.53 -4.24 5.46
N TYR A 21 12.09 -4.35 6.71
CA TYR A 21 11.19 -5.37 7.17
C TYR A 21 10.13 -4.73 8.06
N ALA A 22 8.86 -4.91 7.73
CA ALA A 22 7.77 -4.43 8.55
C ALA A 22 6.68 -5.50 8.67
N THR A 23 6.11 -5.56 9.87
CA THR A 23 4.99 -6.43 10.18
C THR A 23 3.89 -5.57 10.79
N LYS A 24 2.66 -5.81 10.37
CA LYS A 24 1.47 -5.18 10.92
C LYS A 24 0.50 -6.29 11.30
N ARG A 25 0.05 -6.26 12.55
CA ARG A 25 -0.95 -7.15 13.12
C ARG A 25 -2.02 -6.27 13.76
N GLY A 26 -3.28 -6.58 13.54
CA GLY A 26 -4.38 -5.80 14.11
C GLY A 26 -5.74 -6.29 13.62
N GLY A 27 -6.79 -5.53 13.93
CA GLY A 27 -8.11 -5.73 13.35
C GLY A 27 -8.24 -5.06 11.99
N THR A 28 -9.33 -5.35 11.29
CA THR A 28 -9.69 -4.65 10.06
C THR A 28 -10.56 -3.44 10.40
N TYR A 29 -10.57 -2.44 9.51
CA TYR A 29 -11.49 -1.32 9.61
C TYR A 29 -12.40 -1.33 8.39
N THR A 30 -13.71 -1.37 8.64
CA THR A 30 -14.72 -1.37 7.60
C THR A 30 -14.98 0.06 7.16
N ARG A 31 -14.83 0.32 5.85
CA ARG A 31 -14.96 1.67 5.29
C ARG A 31 -16.39 2.02 4.85
N ALA A 32 -17.27 1.03 4.78
CA ALA A 32 -18.63 1.21 4.29
C ALA A 32 -19.62 1.34 5.45
N ARG A 33 -20.39 2.43 5.46
CA ARG A 33 -21.62 2.58 6.26
C ARG A 33 -22.75 3.02 5.33
N PRO A 34 -24.00 2.63 5.61
CA PRO A 34 -25.14 3.10 4.83
C PRO A 34 -25.25 4.63 4.88
N ALA A 35 -25.63 5.26 3.76
CA ALA A 35 -25.82 6.71 3.72
C ALA A 35 -26.94 7.16 4.67
N VAL A 36 -28.06 6.44 4.67
CA VAL A 36 -29.14 6.59 5.66
C VAL A 36 -28.66 6.06 7.00
N GLY A 37 -28.89 6.80 8.08
CA GLY A 37 -28.29 6.57 9.39
C GLY A 37 -26.85 7.06 9.52
N SER A 38 -26.17 7.52 8.46
CA SER A 38 -24.83 8.13 8.56
C SER A 38 -24.81 9.59 8.09
N LEU A 39 -24.98 9.81 6.79
CA LEU A 39 -24.98 11.15 6.16
C LEU A 39 -26.33 11.84 6.33
N VAL A 40 -27.41 11.07 6.29
CA VAL A 40 -28.78 11.52 6.52
C VAL A 40 -29.41 10.66 7.60
N PRO A 41 -30.34 11.19 8.42
CA PRO A 41 -31.00 10.40 9.45
C PRO A 41 -31.84 9.26 8.86
N THR A 42 -32.10 8.23 9.66
CA THR A 42 -33.15 7.24 9.36
C THR A 42 -34.55 7.91 9.37
N PRO A 43 -35.61 7.25 8.86
CA PRO A 43 -36.99 7.75 9.01
C PRO A 43 -37.42 7.96 10.48
N ALA A 44 -36.77 7.31 11.44
CA ALA A 44 -36.94 7.57 12.88
C ALA A 44 -36.17 8.80 13.40
N GLY A 45 -35.44 9.52 12.55
CA GLY A 45 -34.60 10.66 12.95
C GLY A 45 -33.27 10.25 13.62
N THR A 46 -32.90 8.97 13.60
CA THR A 46 -31.72 8.45 14.29
C THR A 46 -30.51 8.34 13.36
N HIS A 47 -29.31 8.27 13.97
CA HIS A 47 -28.06 7.99 13.29
C HIS A 47 -27.37 6.79 13.94
N ILE A 48 -26.61 6.05 13.15
CA ILE A 48 -25.69 5.01 13.59
C ILE A 48 -24.59 5.70 14.41
N PRO A 49 -24.34 5.29 15.67
CA PRO A 49 -23.27 5.87 16.47
C PRO A 49 -21.90 5.75 15.77
N ALA A 50 -21.13 6.83 15.80
CA ALA A 50 -19.77 6.84 15.21
C ALA A 50 -18.84 5.82 15.87
N SER A 51 -19.04 5.56 17.16
CA SER A 51 -18.30 4.56 17.95
C SER A 51 -18.79 3.13 17.77
N LEU A 52 -19.89 2.89 17.01
CA LEU A 52 -20.38 1.55 16.79
C LEU A 52 -19.34 0.72 16.02
N PHE A 53 -18.90 -0.37 16.63
CA PHE A 53 -18.11 -1.40 15.99
C PHE A 53 -19.05 -2.40 15.29
N VAL A 54 -18.97 -2.46 13.96
CA VAL A 54 -19.83 -3.32 13.12
C VAL A 54 -19.17 -4.64 12.71
N GLY A 55 -17.91 -4.83 13.12
CA GLY A 55 -17.12 -6.01 12.84
C GLY A 55 -17.45 -7.18 13.76
N GLU A 56 -16.55 -8.15 13.81
CA GLU A 56 -16.68 -9.36 14.63
C GLU A 56 -15.34 -9.68 15.33
N PRO A 57 -15.20 -9.43 16.66
CA PRO A 57 -13.89 -9.46 17.33
C PRO A 57 -13.14 -10.80 17.28
N GLY A 58 -13.85 -11.91 17.11
CA GLY A 58 -13.25 -13.25 16.98
C GLY A 58 -12.90 -13.66 15.54
N TYR A 59 -13.31 -12.88 14.55
CA TYR A 59 -13.12 -13.16 13.13
C TYR A 59 -12.24 -12.11 12.43
N ASP A 60 -12.32 -10.85 12.88
CA ASP A 60 -11.64 -9.74 12.24
C ASP A 60 -10.14 -9.73 12.56
N TYR A 61 -9.31 -9.87 11.53
CA TYR A 61 -7.86 -9.76 11.65
C TYR A 61 -7.23 -9.18 10.39
N PHE A 62 -6.06 -8.57 10.55
CA PHE A 62 -5.23 -8.00 9.50
C PHE A 62 -3.76 -8.34 9.77
N ASN A 63 -3.21 -9.23 8.96
CA ASN A 63 -1.82 -9.68 9.05
C ASN A 63 -1.09 -9.31 7.76
N GLN A 64 -0.21 -8.32 7.85
CA GLN A 64 0.65 -7.91 6.74
C GLN A 64 2.11 -8.11 7.14
N THR A 65 2.88 -8.77 6.29
CA THR A 65 4.33 -8.88 6.42
C THR A 65 4.93 -8.38 5.12
N GLN A 66 5.82 -7.39 5.19
CA GLN A 66 6.50 -6.86 4.03
C GLN A 66 8.00 -6.84 4.26
N TRP A 67 8.74 -7.15 3.22
CA TRP A 67 10.18 -6.95 3.20
C TRP A 67 10.65 -6.43 1.86
N MET A 68 11.71 -5.65 1.89
CA MET A 68 12.36 -5.10 0.71
C MET A 68 13.86 -5.21 0.90
N ALA A 69 14.55 -5.49 -0.20
CA ALA A 69 16.00 -5.47 -0.29
C ALA A 69 16.39 -4.83 -1.61
N GLY A 70 17.44 -4.02 -1.58
CA GLY A 70 17.87 -3.29 -2.74
C GLY A 70 19.17 -2.57 -2.50
N TYR A 71 19.58 -1.81 -3.51
CA TYR A 71 20.75 -0.97 -3.41
C TYR A 71 20.65 0.27 -4.28
N GLU A 72 21.47 1.25 -3.93
CA GLU A 72 21.79 2.42 -4.73
C GLU A 72 23.29 2.40 -5.01
N LEU A 73 23.66 2.34 -6.29
CA LEU A 73 25.04 2.40 -6.74
C LEU A 73 25.26 3.73 -7.46
N GLU A 74 26.28 4.46 -7.05
CA GLU A 74 26.81 5.63 -7.75
C GLU A 74 28.29 5.38 -8.06
N HIS A 75 28.66 5.55 -9.33
CA HIS A 75 30.05 5.46 -9.77
C HIS A 75 30.40 6.65 -10.67
N ARG A 76 31.39 7.42 -10.25
CA ARG A 76 31.97 8.54 -10.98
C ARG A 76 33.09 8.01 -11.87
N VAL A 77 32.79 7.87 -13.17
CA VAL A 77 33.76 7.38 -14.16
C VAL A 77 34.81 8.46 -14.47
N SER A 78 34.40 9.72 -14.45
CA SER A 78 35.27 10.90 -14.60
C SER A 78 34.62 12.14 -13.98
N ASP A 79 35.28 13.29 -14.04
CA ASP A 79 34.68 14.57 -13.64
C ASP A 79 33.44 14.95 -14.46
N ALA A 80 33.29 14.39 -15.67
CA ALA A 80 32.20 14.69 -16.59
C ALA A 80 31.15 13.58 -16.68
N LEU A 81 31.39 12.38 -16.14
CA LEU A 81 30.53 11.21 -16.34
C LEU A 81 30.26 10.48 -15.02
N THR A 82 28.98 10.36 -14.68
CA THR A 82 28.51 9.60 -13.50
C THR A 82 27.47 8.58 -13.92
N LEU A 83 27.61 7.37 -13.40
CA LEU A 83 26.66 6.27 -13.58
C LEU A 83 25.91 6.04 -12.27
N ARG A 84 24.59 5.82 -12.36
CA ARG A 84 23.76 5.44 -11.22
C ARG A 84 22.96 4.19 -11.56
N GLN A 85 22.87 3.23 -10.64
CA GLN A 85 21.90 2.14 -10.73
C GLN A 85 21.18 1.98 -9.40
N ASN A 86 19.87 1.99 -9.44
CA ASN A 86 19.02 1.76 -8.27
C ASN A 86 18.22 0.48 -8.51
N LEU A 87 18.26 -0.45 -7.56
CA LEU A 87 17.52 -1.70 -7.65
C LEU A 87 16.76 -1.94 -6.36
N ARG A 88 15.50 -2.38 -6.47
CA ARG A 88 14.69 -2.80 -5.33
C ARG A 88 13.84 -4.01 -5.67
N TYR A 89 14.02 -5.07 -4.90
CA TYR A 89 13.10 -6.19 -4.83
C TYR A 89 12.28 -6.12 -3.54
N GLY A 90 10.99 -6.40 -3.63
CA GLY A 90 10.09 -6.39 -2.49
C GLY A 90 9.08 -7.52 -2.55
N HIS A 91 8.68 -7.98 -1.37
CA HIS A 91 7.64 -8.98 -1.20
C HIS A 91 6.68 -8.54 -0.10
N LEU A 92 5.39 -8.81 -0.29
CA LEU A 92 4.34 -8.55 0.67
C LEU A 92 3.41 -9.75 0.75
N ASP A 93 3.26 -10.27 1.96
CA ASP A 93 2.23 -11.24 2.32
C ASP A 93 1.14 -10.51 3.10
N LEU A 94 -0.09 -10.61 2.63
CA LEU A 94 -1.26 -10.05 3.30
C LEU A 94 -2.31 -11.13 3.47
N ASP A 95 -2.79 -11.28 4.70
CA ASP A 95 -3.91 -12.14 5.06
C ASP A 95 -4.83 -11.34 5.98
N TYR A 96 -6.06 -11.12 5.55
CA TYR A 96 -7.06 -10.44 6.36
C TYR A 96 -8.44 -11.06 6.18
N SER A 97 -9.22 -11.03 7.26
CA SER A 97 -10.65 -11.35 7.27
C SER A 97 -11.39 -10.30 8.08
N ALA A 98 -12.60 -9.97 7.65
CA ALA A 98 -13.37 -8.85 8.18
C ALA A 98 -14.86 -9.07 8.02
N VAL A 99 -15.65 -8.58 8.96
CA VAL A 99 -17.10 -8.40 8.79
C VAL A 99 -17.40 -6.93 8.52
N GLN A 100 -18.14 -6.63 7.45
CA GLN A 100 -18.63 -5.28 7.16
C GLN A 100 -20.15 -5.18 7.26
N ALA A 101 -20.65 -3.98 7.52
CA ALA A 101 -22.08 -3.67 7.39
C ALA A 101 -22.40 -3.34 5.91
N SER A 102 -23.37 -4.05 5.33
CA SER A 102 -23.73 -3.93 3.90
C SER A 102 -25.06 -3.20 3.66
N GLY A 103 -25.74 -2.76 4.72
CA GLY A 103 -27.05 -2.11 4.62
C GLY A 103 -27.92 -2.42 5.84
N TYR A 104 -29.16 -1.94 5.84
CA TYR A 104 -30.16 -2.36 6.82
C TYR A 104 -30.90 -3.63 6.35
N ALA A 105 -31.40 -4.40 7.31
CA ALA A 105 -32.34 -5.48 7.05
C ALA A 105 -33.76 -4.92 7.02
N SER A 106 -34.35 -4.88 5.83
CA SER A 106 -35.76 -4.51 5.66
C SER A 106 -36.69 -5.63 6.15
N VAL A 107 -37.72 -5.26 6.88
CA VAL A 107 -38.84 -6.11 7.31
C VAL A 107 -40.06 -5.99 6.39
N ASN A 108 -40.14 -4.94 5.57
CA ASN A 108 -41.16 -4.73 4.54
C ASN A 108 -40.65 -3.82 3.40
N ASP A 109 -41.49 -3.58 2.39
CA ASP A 109 -41.15 -2.79 1.19
C ASP A 109 -41.36 -1.27 1.37
N ASP A 110 -41.93 -0.82 2.49
CA ASP A 110 -42.12 0.60 2.77
C ASP A 110 -40.81 1.24 3.27
N VAL A 111 -40.08 1.87 2.38
CA VAL A 111 -38.80 2.56 2.69
C VAL A 111 -38.93 3.69 3.72
N THR A 112 -40.15 4.14 4.04
CA THR A 112 -40.38 5.14 5.10
C THR A 112 -40.63 4.53 6.46
N ASP A 113 -40.88 3.22 6.55
CA ASP A 113 -41.11 2.53 7.81
C ASP A 113 -39.81 2.47 8.65
N PRO A 114 -39.77 3.09 9.85
CA PRO A 114 -38.63 3.01 10.75
C PRO A 114 -38.21 1.58 11.13
N ALA A 115 -39.11 0.60 11.07
CA ALA A 115 -38.80 -0.79 11.36
C ALA A 115 -37.73 -1.37 10.40
N ASN A 116 -37.60 -0.82 9.19
CA ASN A 116 -36.59 -1.23 8.22
C ASN A 116 -35.16 -0.77 8.58
N TYR A 117 -34.98 0.04 9.63
CA TYR A 117 -33.70 0.70 9.97
C TYR A 117 -33.16 0.32 11.36
N GLN A 118 -33.59 -0.83 11.88
CA GLN A 118 -33.20 -1.27 13.23
C GLN A 118 -31.99 -2.21 13.27
N VAL A 119 -31.76 -2.99 12.21
CA VAL A 119 -30.72 -4.03 12.17
C VAL A 119 -29.84 -3.85 10.94
N LEU A 120 -28.52 -3.84 11.12
CA LEU A 120 -27.57 -3.85 10.01
C LEU A 120 -27.33 -5.27 9.53
N ARG A 121 -27.40 -5.48 8.21
CA ARG A 121 -26.90 -6.69 7.55
C ARG A 121 -25.38 -6.67 7.60
N ARG A 122 -24.79 -7.82 7.91
CA ARG A 122 -23.36 -8.04 8.00
C ARG A 122 -22.93 -9.10 6.99
N SER A 123 -21.80 -8.88 6.34
CA SER A 123 -21.20 -9.81 5.38
C SER A 123 -19.71 -9.98 5.69
N ALA A 124 -19.22 -11.21 5.56
CA ALA A 124 -17.81 -11.52 5.76
C ALA A 124 -17.05 -11.31 4.45
N PHE A 125 -15.83 -10.80 4.52
CA PHE A 125 -14.94 -10.66 3.38
C PHE A 125 -13.48 -10.79 3.83
N GLY A 126 -12.61 -11.14 2.90
CA GLY A 126 -11.20 -11.30 3.19
C GLY A 126 -10.38 -11.59 1.97
N SER A 127 -9.06 -11.57 2.14
CA SER A 127 -8.11 -11.82 1.07
C SER A 127 -6.83 -12.42 1.62
N ARG A 128 -6.25 -13.33 0.84
CA ARG A 128 -4.87 -13.80 1.00
C ARG A 128 -4.11 -13.43 -0.26
N GLU A 129 -3.06 -12.65 -0.10
CA GLU A 129 -2.32 -12.02 -1.19
C GLU A 129 -0.83 -12.22 -0.99
N HIS A 130 -0.17 -12.62 -2.09
CA HIS A 130 1.28 -12.66 -2.22
C HIS A 130 1.68 -11.73 -3.35
N ILE A 131 2.42 -10.67 -3.02
CA ILE A 131 2.82 -9.64 -3.98
C ILE A 131 4.34 -9.60 -4.05
N ALA A 132 4.89 -9.72 -5.25
CA ALA A 132 6.31 -9.53 -5.51
C ALA A 132 6.51 -8.36 -6.48
N SER A 133 7.50 -7.51 -6.19
CA SER A 133 7.87 -6.36 -7.01
C SER A 133 9.36 -6.35 -7.29
N PHE A 134 9.73 -6.18 -8.55
CA PHE A 134 11.11 -5.95 -8.99
C PHE A 134 11.18 -4.62 -9.74
N ASN A 135 12.13 -3.76 -9.35
CA ASN A 135 12.33 -2.45 -9.95
C ASN A 135 13.83 -2.24 -10.13
N VAL A 136 14.25 -1.81 -11.32
CA VAL A 136 15.63 -1.39 -11.60
C VAL A 136 15.60 -0.14 -12.47
N ASP A 137 16.48 0.80 -12.15
CA ASP A 137 16.65 2.06 -12.88
C ASP A 137 18.15 2.29 -13.10
N ASN A 138 18.52 2.57 -14.35
CA ASN A 138 19.90 2.83 -14.75
C ASN A 138 19.97 4.23 -15.35
N GLN A 139 20.87 5.06 -14.84
CA GLN A 139 21.02 6.44 -15.28
C GLN A 139 22.47 6.75 -15.63
N VAL A 140 22.66 7.55 -16.67
CA VAL A 140 23.92 8.13 -17.11
C VAL A 140 23.79 9.63 -17.06
N GLN A 141 24.59 10.28 -16.22
CA GLN A 141 24.71 11.73 -16.17
C GLN A 141 26.00 12.16 -16.84
N THR A 142 25.91 13.15 -17.72
CA THR A 142 27.07 13.79 -18.35
C THR A 142 27.05 15.31 -18.13
N ASP A 143 28.13 15.84 -17.57
CA ASP A 143 28.34 17.27 -17.35
C ASP A 143 29.33 17.81 -18.41
N LEU A 144 28.87 18.71 -19.28
CA LEU A 144 29.62 19.27 -20.40
C LEU A 144 29.76 20.78 -20.27
N SER A 145 30.94 21.31 -20.61
CA SER A 145 31.18 22.76 -20.71
C SER A 145 31.58 23.11 -22.14
N LEU A 146 30.79 23.96 -22.79
CA LEU A 146 30.98 24.42 -24.17
C LEU A 146 31.07 25.96 -24.18
N GLY A 147 32.28 26.50 -24.07
CA GLY A 147 32.48 27.93 -23.86
C GLY A 147 31.86 28.38 -22.53
N ASN A 148 30.93 29.35 -22.59
CA ASN A 148 30.21 29.85 -21.41
C ASN A 148 28.96 29.03 -21.04
N TRP A 149 28.69 27.93 -21.77
CA TRP A 149 27.53 27.09 -21.54
C TRP A 149 27.90 25.85 -20.74
N HIS A 150 27.13 25.57 -19.69
CA HIS A 150 27.23 24.35 -18.90
C HIS A 150 25.97 23.51 -19.09
N HIS A 151 26.13 22.27 -19.52
CA HIS A 151 25.04 21.33 -19.73
C HIS A 151 25.18 20.16 -18.75
N ARG A 152 24.08 19.79 -18.10
CA ARG A 152 23.93 18.52 -17.39
C ARG A 152 22.89 17.69 -18.10
N ILE A 153 23.31 16.61 -18.72
CA ILE A 153 22.45 15.71 -19.49
C ILE A 153 22.27 14.44 -18.67
N LEU A 154 21.02 14.00 -18.52
CA LEU A 154 20.68 12.75 -17.87
C LEU A 154 19.89 11.88 -18.85
N VAL A 155 20.33 10.64 -19.06
CA VAL A 155 19.63 9.64 -19.85
C VAL A 155 19.52 8.38 -19.01
N GLY A 156 18.37 7.69 -19.07
CA GLY A 156 18.18 6.47 -18.29
C GLY A 156 17.16 5.52 -18.89
N VAL A 157 17.16 4.30 -18.34
CA VAL A 157 16.22 3.22 -18.66
C VAL A 157 15.77 2.57 -17.36
N ASP A 158 14.47 2.52 -17.16
CA ASP A 158 13.82 1.85 -16.04
C ASP A 158 13.08 0.57 -16.47
N TYR A 159 12.97 -0.37 -15.54
CA TYR A 159 12.15 -1.56 -15.69
C TYR A 159 11.48 -1.93 -14.37
N GLN A 160 10.17 -2.16 -14.44
CA GLN A 160 9.34 -2.57 -13.31
C GLN A 160 8.51 -3.80 -13.65
N ARG A 161 8.44 -4.76 -12.72
CA ARG A 161 7.54 -5.91 -12.79
C ARG A 161 6.89 -6.15 -11.44
N ASN A 162 5.57 -6.27 -11.44
CA ASN A 162 4.77 -6.64 -10.28
C ASN A 162 4.02 -7.95 -10.58
N ARG A 163 4.00 -8.86 -9.61
CA ARG A 163 3.16 -10.07 -9.63
C ARG A 163 2.30 -10.09 -8.38
N ILE A 164 1.02 -10.35 -8.56
CA ILE A 164 0.02 -10.42 -7.49
C ILE A 164 -0.66 -11.77 -7.64
N ASP A 165 -0.48 -12.65 -6.67
CA ASP A 165 -1.25 -13.88 -6.53
C ASP A 165 -2.25 -13.66 -5.37
N GLN A 166 -3.55 -13.65 -5.68
CA GLN A 166 -4.60 -13.24 -4.75
C GLN A 166 -5.75 -14.25 -4.74
N VAL A 167 -6.23 -14.58 -3.54
CA VAL A 167 -7.48 -15.32 -3.32
C VAL A 167 -8.34 -14.51 -2.36
N SER A 168 -9.47 -14.02 -2.85
CA SER A 168 -10.43 -13.26 -2.04
C SER A 168 -11.75 -13.98 -1.93
N PHE A 169 -12.48 -13.69 -0.86
CA PHE A 169 -13.83 -14.21 -0.64
C PHE A 169 -14.73 -13.10 -0.09
N SER A 170 -16.03 -13.26 -0.34
CA SER A 170 -17.10 -12.42 0.21
C SER A 170 -18.35 -13.27 0.36
N GLY A 171 -19.11 -13.09 1.43
CA GLY A 171 -20.34 -13.82 1.73
C GLY A 171 -21.27 -13.13 2.70
#